data_AF-A0A958B2S3-F1
#
_entry.id   AF-A0A958B2S3-F1
#
_cell.length_a   1.000
_cell.length_b   1.000
_cell.length_c   1.000
_cell.angle_alpha   90.00
_cell.angle_beta   90.00
_cell.angle_gamma   90.00
#
_symmetry.space_group_name_H-M   'P 1'
#
loop_
_entity.id
_entity.type
_entity.pdbx_description
1 polymer ?
#
loop_
_entity_poly.entity_id
_entity_poly.type
_entity_poly.pdbx_seq_one_letter_code
_entity_poly.pdbx_strand_id
1 'polypeptide(L)'
;MTTLALILGMLPTAIGLGSGSDFRQPMAIVVICGLITSTLLTVLLVPTAYSLVEGGLTRWNDARARRHQRQVEKEAARQKAKEAAGAAS
;
A
#
# COMPACT_ATOMS: atom_id res chain seq x y z
N MET A 1 4.97 -16.40 10.66
CA MET A 1 5.85 -17.31 11.42
C MET A 1 5.75 -17.04 12.93
N THR A 2 5.99 -15.82 13.38
CA THR A 2 5.95 -15.42 14.81
C THR A 2 4.56 -15.54 15.45
N THR A 3 3.51 -15.20 14.70
CA THR A 3 2.12 -15.24 15.20
C THR A 3 1.70 -16.64 15.67
N LEU A 4 2.07 -17.69 14.92
CA LEU A 4 1.76 -19.07 15.29
C LEU A 4 2.46 -19.50 16.57
N ALA A 5 3.74 -19.13 16.74
CA ALA A 5 4.47 -19.42 17.96
C ALA A 5 3.83 -18.76 19.20
N LEU A 6 3.39 -17.50 19.06
CA LEU A 6 2.68 -16.79 20.13
C LEU A 6 1.34 -17.45 20.48
N ILE A 7 0.55 -17.83 19.46
CA ILE A 7 -0.75 -18.50 19.67
C ILE A 7 -0.55 -19.85 20.36
N LEU A 8 0.42 -20.66 19.89
CA LEU A 8 0.73 -21.96 20.50
C LEU A 8 1.27 -21.83 21.92
N GLY A 9 2.08 -20.81 22.20
CA GLY A 9 2.60 -20.55 23.55
C GLY A 9 1.52 -20.13 24.55
N MET A 10 0.47 -19.44 24.10
CA MET A 10 -0.66 -19.02 24.93
C MET A 10 -1.82 -20.02 24.95
N LEU A 11 -1.76 -21.06 24.11
CA LEU A 11 -2.79 -22.09 23.98
C LEU A 11 -3.20 -22.72 25.32
N PRO A 12 -2.28 -23.18 26.21
CA PRO A 12 -2.68 -23.77 27.50
C PRO A 12 -3.38 -22.77 28.43
N THR A 13 -2.98 -21.51 28.40
CA THR A 13 -3.63 -20.44 29.19
C THR A 13 -5.02 -20.11 28.63
N ALA A 14 -5.19 -20.15 27.31
CA ALA A 14 -6.47 -19.88 26.65
C ALA A 14 -7.53 -20.97 26.90
N ILE A 15 -7.11 -22.22 27.12
CA ILE A 15 -7.98 -23.33 27.55
C ILE A 15 -8.16 -23.41 29.07
N GLY A 16 -7.62 -22.44 29.83
CA GLY A 16 -7.84 -22.33 31.27
C GLY A 16 -7.03 -23.32 32.12
N LEU A 17 -5.97 -23.92 31.57
CA LEU A 17 -5.06 -24.80 32.32
C LEU A 17 -4.10 -23.96 33.17
N GLY A 18 -4.41 -23.81 34.45
CA GLY A 18 -3.54 -23.17 35.44
C GLY A 18 -4.32 -22.50 36.57
N SER A 19 -3.73 -22.44 37.76
CA SER A 19 -4.30 -21.70 38.89
C SER A 19 -4.36 -20.20 38.56
N GLY A 20 -5.52 -19.57 38.76
CA GLY A 20 -5.76 -18.17 38.36
C GLY A 20 -6.13 -17.99 36.88
N SER A 21 -6.66 -19.04 36.23
CA SER A 21 -7.17 -18.98 34.86
C SER A 21 -8.32 -17.99 34.68
N ASP A 22 -9.12 -17.73 35.71
CA ASP A 22 -10.28 -16.82 35.65
C ASP A 22 -9.95 -15.43 35.05
N PHE A 23 -8.77 -14.90 35.36
CA PHE A 23 -8.33 -13.60 34.83
C PHE A 23 -7.43 -13.69 33.59
N ARG A 24 -6.63 -14.76 33.48
CA ARG A 24 -5.64 -14.91 32.40
C ARG A 24 -6.24 -15.47 31.12
N GLN A 25 -7.24 -16.34 31.25
CA GLN A 25 -7.94 -16.96 30.13
C GLN A 25 -8.61 -15.93 29.21
N PRO A 26 -9.43 -14.97 29.69
CA PRO A 26 -10.05 -13.98 28.81
C PRO A 26 -9.01 -13.08 28.13
N MET A 27 -7.92 -12.73 28.83
CA MET A 27 -6.83 -11.95 28.24
C MET A 27 -6.13 -12.70 27.11
N ALA A 28 -5.82 -13.98 27.30
CA ALA A 28 -5.19 -14.82 26.28
C ALA A 28 -6.08 -14.96 25.04
N ILE A 29 -7.38 -15.16 25.22
CA ILE A 29 -8.35 -15.25 24.11
C ILE A 29 -8.39 -13.95 23.29
N VAL A 30 -8.47 -12.79 23.97
CA VAL A 30 -8.47 -11.47 23.29
C VAL A 30 -7.19 -11.27 22.48
N VAL A 31 -6.03 -11.63 23.02
CA VAL A 31 -4.75 -11.49 22.30
C VAL A 31 -4.70 -12.41 21.08
N ILE A 32 -5.12 -13.68 21.20
CA ILE A 32 -5.13 -14.62 20.06
C ILE A 32 -6.02 -14.08 18.93
N CYS A 33 -7.24 -13.64 19.26
CA CYS A 33 -8.13 -13.03 18.27
C CYS A 33 -7.53 -11.78 17.65
N GLY A 34 -6.95 -10.88 18.46
CA GLY A 34 -6.30 -9.66 17.97
C GLY A 34 -5.13 -9.94 17.04
N LEU A 35 -4.32 -10.96 17.32
CA LEU A 35 -3.21 -11.38 16.47
C LEU A 35 -3.70 -11.95 15.13
N ILE A 36 -4.78 -12.74 15.14
CA ILE A 36 -5.39 -13.27 13.91
C ILE A 36 -5.94 -12.11 13.07
N THR A 37 -6.73 -11.22 13.68
CA THR A 37 -7.30 -10.05 13.01
C THR A 37 -6.21 -9.12 12.49
N SER A 38 -5.16 -8.84 13.26
CA SER A 38 -4.05 -8.00 12.83
C SER A 38 -3.29 -8.59 11.64
N THR A 39 -3.13 -9.92 11.60
CA THR A 39 -2.49 -10.61 10.48
C THR A 39 -3.35 -10.48 9.22
N LEU A 40 -4.65 -10.76 9.32
CA LEU A 40 -5.60 -10.61 8.20
C LEU A 40 -5.68 -9.16 7.73
N LEU A 41 -5.80 -8.23 8.68
CA LEU A 41 -5.87 -6.81 8.39
C LEU A 41 -4.60 -6.36 7.68
N THR A 42 -3.41 -6.78 8.11
CA THR A 42 -2.15 -6.40 7.46
C THR A 42 -2.05 -6.94 6.04
N VAL A 43 -2.42 -8.20 5.81
CA VAL A 43 -2.41 -8.81 4.46
C VAL A 43 -3.32 -8.05 3.49
N LEU A 44 -4.44 -7.51 3.95
CA LEU A 44 -5.35 -6.71 3.13
C LEU A 44 -4.98 -5.22 3.07
N LEU A 45 -4.53 -4.66 4.19
CA LEU A 45 -4.27 -3.23 4.39
C LEU A 45 -3.02 -2.79 3.64
N VAL A 46 -1.95 -3.59 3.67
CA VAL A 46 -0.68 -3.25 3.00
C VAL A 46 -0.86 -3.03 1.49
N PRO A 47 -1.43 -3.98 0.69
CA PRO A 47 -1.60 -3.77 -0.75
C PRO A 47 -2.58 -2.63 -1.07
N THR A 48 -3.63 -2.48 -0.26
CA THR A 48 -4.64 -1.42 -0.44
C THR A 48 -4.04 -0.05 -0.18
N ALA A 49 -3.30 0.09 0.92
CA ALA A 49 -2.59 1.32 1.29
C ALA A 49 -1.52 1.67 0.23
N TYR A 50 -0.79 0.68 -0.27
CA TYR A 50 0.21 0.91 -1.31
C TYR A 50 -0.44 1.42 -2.60
N SER A 51 -1.54 0.80 -3.03
CA SER A 51 -2.29 1.20 -4.23
C SER A 51 -2.87 2.63 -4.07
N LEU A 52 -3.34 2.99 -2.88
CA LEU A 52 -3.83 4.34 -2.56
C LEU A 52 -2.73 5.40 -2.70
N VAL A 53 -1.55 5.12 -2.14
CA VAL A 53 -0.40 6.04 -2.20
C VAL A 53 0.13 6.16 -3.62
N GLU A 54 0.32 5.04 -4.31
CA GLU A 54 0.84 5.01 -5.69
C GLU A 54 -0.12 5.69 -6.68
N GLY A 55 -1.43 5.47 -6.54
CA GLY A 55 -2.43 6.18 -7.35
C GLY A 55 -2.41 7.70 -7.12
N GLY A 56 -2.22 8.14 -5.87
CA GLY A 56 -2.08 9.55 -5.53
C GLY A 56 -0.80 10.17 -6.10
N LEU A 57 0.32 9.47 -5.99
CA LEU A 57 1.63 9.92 -6.46
C LEU A 57 1.70 9.97 -7.99
N THR A 58 1.14 8.96 -8.66
CA THR A 58 1.11 8.87 -10.13
C THR A 58 0.32 10.02 -10.74
N ARG A 59 -0.85 10.39 -10.17
CA ARG A 59 -1.64 11.55 -10.64
C ARG A 59 -0.86 12.86 -10.57
N TRP A 60 0.01 13.02 -9.58
CA TRP A 60 0.81 14.23 -9.41
C TRP A 60 1.97 14.29 -10.42
N ASN A 61 2.63 13.17 -10.69
CA ASN A 61 3.67 13.06 -11.71
C ASN A 61 3.11 13.19 -13.14
N ASP A 62 1.96 12.61 -13.42
CA ASP A 62 1.29 12.69 -14.72
C ASP A 62 0.89 14.13 -15.10
N ALA A 63 0.53 14.95 -14.10
CA ALA A 63 0.24 16.35 -14.32
C ALA A 63 1.48 17.15 -14.78
N ARG A 64 2.68 16.70 -14.39
CA ARG A 64 3.97 17.25 -14.86
C ARG A 64 4.37 16.67 -16.22
N ALA A 65 4.19 15.37 -16.45
CA ALA A 65 4.52 14.70 -17.71
C ALA A 65 3.73 15.27 -18.90
N ARG A 66 2.45 15.58 -18.70
CA ARG A 66 1.60 16.23 -19.72
C ARG A 66 2.10 17.62 -20.16
N ARG A 67 2.87 18.33 -19.32
CA ARG A 67 3.45 19.63 -19.69
C ARG A 67 4.65 19.47 -20.62
N HIS A 68 5.49 18.46 -20.40
CA HIS A 68 6.62 18.17 -21.27
C HIS A 68 6.18 17.69 -22.66
N GLN A 69 5.16 16.82 -22.75
CA GLN A 69 4.61 16.41 -24.05
C GLN A 69 4.10 17.60 -24.87
N ARG A 70 3.41 18.56 -24.23
CA ARG A 70 2.93 19.79 -24.89
C ARG A 70 4.06 20.70 -25.36
N GLN A 71 5.23 20.68 -24.72
CA GLN A 71 6.38 21.45 -25.17
C GLN A 71 7.05 20.80 -26.38
N VAL A 72 7.26 19.48 -26.34
CA VAL A 72 7.83 18.72 -27.46
C VAL A 72 6.94 18.83 -28.71
N GLU A 73 5.63 18.76 -28.55
CA GLU A 73 4.68 18.94 -29.66
C GLU A 73 4.74 20.35 -30.26
N LYS A 74 4.85 21.38 -29.41
CA LYS A 74 5.02 22.78 -29.86
C LYS A 74 6.34 23.03 -30.56
N GLU A 75 7.42 22.39 -30.10
CA GLU A 75 8.74 22.48 -30.73
C GLU A 75 8.74 21.78 -32.09
N ALA A 76 8.16 20.59 -32.20
CA ALA A 76 7.98 19.90 -33.48
C ALA A 76 7.11 20.71 -34.47
N ALA A 77 6.05 21.36 -33.98
CA ALA A 77 5.23 22.24 -34.81
C ALA A 77 5.99 23.50 -35.28
N ARG A 78 6.81 24.11 -34.41
CA ARG A 78 7.69 25.23 -34.78
C ARG A 78 8.75 24.83 -35.79
N GLN A 79 9.31 23.63 -35.67
CA GLN A 79 10.29 23.09 -36.61
C GLN A 79 9.69 22.97 -38.01
N LYS A 80 8.52 22.31 -38.11
CA LYS A 80 7.79 22.15 -39.37
C LYS A 80 7.39 23.49 -39.99
N ALA A 81 6.98 24.46 -39.19
CA ALA A 81 6.65 25.80 -39.68
C ALA A 81 7.89 26.52 -40.25
N LYS A 82 9.07 26.35 -39.64
CA LYS A 82 10.33 26.90 -40.17
C LYS A 82 10.77 26.20 -41.45
N GLU A 83 10.63 24.89 -41.54
CA GLU A 83 10.94 24.12 -42.76
C GLU A 83 10.02 24.51 -43.93
N ALA A 84 8.71 24.67 -43.67
CA ALA A 84 7.74 25.11 -44.68
C ALA A 84 7.99 26.55 -45.16
N ALA A 85 8.46 27.44 -44.27
CA ALA A 85 8.80 28.82 -44.64
C ALA A 85 10.11 28.92 -45.44
N GLY A 86 11.09 28.05 -45.16
CA GLY A 86 12.36 28.00 -45.89
C GLY A 86 12.28 27.28 -47.25
N ALA A 87 11.28 26.43 -47.46
CA ALA A 87 11.02 25.78 -48.76
C ALA A 87 10.28 26.69 -49.76
N ALA A 88 9.77 27.83 -49.30
CA ALA A 88 9.02 28.80 -50.11
C ALA A 88 9.86 30.03 -50.55
N SER A 89 11.14 30.08 -50.16
CA SER A 89 12.14 31.09 -50.56
C SER A 89 13.17 30.48 -51.49
#